data_AF-A0A0Q9ES31-F1
#
_entry.id   AF-A0A0Q9ES31-F1
#
_cell.length_a   1.000
_cell.length_b   1.000
_cell.length_c   1.000
_cell.angle_alpha   90.00
_cell.angle_beta   90.00
_cell.angle_gamma   90.00
#
_symmetry.space_group_name_H-M   'P 1'
#
loop_
_entity.id
_entity.type
_entity.pdbx_description
1 polymer ?
#
loop_
_entity_poly.entity_id
_entity_poly.type
_entity_poly.pdbx_seq_one_letter_code
_entity_poly.pdbx_strand_id
1 'polypeptide(L)'
;MKLGDYMLAAASEAAWRAIAWIVSRRPVAQYLIRKAKRTPYFHLPGYMDRDWLFNGYEADQHGLSDAGRQRDKRFPWLPSIRIHHIHREDLAKHPHDHPWEWARTIILDRWYIEKREGQPARVLRRGDTALLRFGEYHHIERVAEGGVVTMFIVGPYSGKWGFKVEGRKVQPKAYAAQYPERA
;
A
#
# COMPACT_ATOMS: atom_id res chain seq x y z
N MET A 1 -0.82 -18.55 -14.12
CA MET A 1 -1.37 -17.95 -12.88
C MET A 1 -1.20 -18.96 -11.75
N LYS A 2 -0.59 -18.61 -10.60
CA LYS A 2 -0.16 -19.60 -9.58
C LYS A 2 -1.18 -19.69 -8.44
N LEU A 3 -1.38 -20.90 -7.89
CA LEU A 3 -2.38 -21.26 -6.88
C LEU A 3 -2.34 -20.38 -5.60
N GLY A 4 -1.16 -19.90 -5.20
CA GLY A 4 -0.98 -19.05 -4.01
C GLY A 4 -1.59 -17.65 -4.14
N ASP A 5 -1.65 -17.10 -5.37
CA ASP A 5 -2.26 -15.79 -5.61
C ASP A 5 -3.79 -15.84 -5.38
N TYR A 6 -4.42 -17.01 -5.57
CA TYR A 6 -5.83 -17.26 -5.26
C TYR A 6 -6.10 -17.45 -3.76
N MET A 7 -5.25 -18.19 -3.04
CA MET A 7 -5.55 -18.59 -1.65
C MET A 7 -5.65 -17.40 -0.68
N LEU A 8 -4.85 -16.35 -0.88
CA LEU A 8 -4.95 -15.13 -0.07
C LEU A 8 -6.02 -14.16 -0.59
N ALA A 9 -6.20 -14.06 -1.91
CA ALA A 9 -7.28 -13.25 -2.49
C ALA A 9 -8.68 -13.78 -2.12
N ALA A 10 -8.83 -15.10 -1.98
CA ALA A 10 -10.07 -15.79 -1.64
C ALA A 10 -10.25 -16.04 -0.13
N ALA A 11 -9.27 -15.67 0.70
CA ALA A 11 -9.42 -15.77 2.15
C ALA A 11 -10.59 -14.91 2.62
N SER A 12 -11.45 -15.48 3.46
CA SER A 12 -12.59 -14.76 4.01
C SER A 12 -12.15 -13.54 4.82
N GLU A 13 -13.02 -12.54 4.97
CA GLU A 13 -12.72 -11.39 5.82
C GLU A 13 -12.40 -11.79 7.27
N ALA A 14 -12.98 -12.89 7.76
CA ALA A 14 -12.65 -13.44 9.07
C ALA A 14 -11.20 -13.93 9.15
N ALA A 15 -10.72 -14.64 8.11
CA ALA A 15 -9.33 -15.07 8.02
C ALA A 15 -8.37 -13.87 7.98
N TRP A 16 -8.70 -12.84 7.21
CA TRP A 16 -7.89 -11.62 7.16
C TRP A 16 -7.85 -10.87 8.49
N ARG A 17 -8.97 -10.80 9.22
CA ARG A 17 -9.00 -10.24 10.58
C ARG A 17 -8.14 -11.04 11.55
N ALA A 18 -8.14 -12.37 11.45
CA ALA A 18 -7.28 -13.22 12.26
C ALA A 18 -5.79 -12.98 11.93
N ILE A 19 -5.42 -12.93 10.65
CA ILE A 19 -4.06 -12.61 10.22
C ILE A 19 -3.64 -11.23 10.75
N ALA A 20 -4.49 -10.22 10.58
CA ALA A 20 -4.23 -8.86 11.04
C ALA A 20 -4.02 -8.79 12.56
N TRP A 21 -4.84 -9.51 13.32
CA TRP A 21 -4.70 -9.62 14.78
C TRP A 21 -3.36 -10.26 15.20
N ILE A 22 -2.90 -11.30 14.49
CA ILE A 22 -1.63 -11.98 14.77
C ILE A 22 -0.44 -11.05 14.45
N VAL A 23 -0.39 -10.55 13.21
CA VAL A 23 0.78 -9.82 12.70
C VAL A 23 0.92 -8.43 13.33
N SER A 24 -0.16 -7.85 13.84
CA SER A 24 -0.15 -6.58 14.58
C SER A 24 0.22 -6.71 16.06
N ARG A 25 0.42 -7.94 16.57
CA ARG A 25 0.96 -8.13 17.93
C ARG A 25 2.37 -7.52 18.00
N ARG A 26 2.62 -6.68 19.01
CA ARG A 26 3.86 -5.88 19.11
C ARG A 26 5.15 -6.66 18.82
N PRO A 27 5.40 -7.85 19.40
CA PRO A 27 6.63 -8.59 19.11
C PRO A 27 6.73 -9.02 17.64
N VAL A 28 5.61 -9.45 17.05
CA VAL A 28 5.51 -9.89 15.66
C VAL A 28 5.68 -8.71 14.72
N ALA A 29 4.91 -7.63 14.92
CA ALA A 29 4.99 -6.40 14.13
C ALA A 29 6.42 -5.85 14.12
N GLN A 30 7.05 -5.72 15.30
CA GLN A 30 8.42 -5.23 15.41
C GLN A 30 9.44 -6.12 14.69
N TYR A 31 9.27 -7.45 14.74
CA TYR A 31 10.12 -8.37 13.98
C TYR A 31 9.95 -8.18 12.47
N LEU A 32 8.71 -8.11 11.98
CA LEU A 32 8.42 -7.90 10.55
C LEU A 32 8.99 -6.56 10.05
N ILE A 33 8.82 -5.49 10.81
CA ILE A 33 9.36 -4.16 10.51
C ILE A 33 10.89 -4.20 10.44
N ARG A 34 11.56 -4.75 11.47
CA ARG A 34 13.03 -4.87 11.47
C ARG A 34 13.55 -5.71 10.32
N LYS A 35 12.82 -6.76 9.93
CA LYS A 35 13.16 -7.59 8.78
C LYS A 35 13.04 -6.80 7.47
N ALA A 36 11.93 -6.09 7.27
CA ALA A 36 11.68 -5.33 6.05
C ALA A 36 12.69 -4.19 5.85
N LYS A 37 13.07 -3.48 6.92
CA LYS A 37 14.07 -2.39 6.90
C LYS A 37 15.44 -2.79 6.33
N ARG A 38 15.73 -4.08 6.19
CA ARG A 38 16.96 -4.59 5.53
C ARG A 38 16.88 -4.56 4.01
N THR A 39 15.71 -4.27 3.45
CA THR A 39 15.41 -4.25 2.01
C THR A 39 14.60 -3.00 1.65
N PRO A 40 15.18 -1.79 1.83
CA PRO A 40 14.50 -0.54 1.49
C PRO A 40 14.23 -0.42 -0.01
N TYR A 41 13.15 0.27 -0.36
CA TYR A 41 12.69 0.43 -1.73
C TYR A 41 12.03 1.79 -1.93
N PHE A 42 12.70 2.68 -2.65
CA PHE A 42 12.10 3.91 -3.19
C PHE A 42 11.34 4.70 -2.10
N HIS A 43 12.04 5.18 -1.08
CA HIS A 43 11.44 6.04 -0.06
C HIS A 43 10.97 7.35 -0.66
N LEU A 44 9.83 7.86 -0.21
CA LEU A 44 9.29 9.18 -0.57
C LEU A 44 9.67 10.14 0.56
N PRO A 45 10.69 10.99 0.38
CA PRO A 45 11.23 11.81 1.46
C PRO A 45 10.15 12.65 2.15
N GLY A 46 10.11 12.58 3.48
CA GLY A 46 9.14 13.30 4.29
C GLY A 46 7.69 12.81 4.16
N TYR A 47 7.42 11.76 3.38
CA TYR A 47 6.08 11.20 3.21
C TYR A 47 5.98 9.74 3.65
N MET A 48 6.72 8.84 3.01
CA MET A 48 6.55 7.41 3.22
C MET A 48 7.83 6.64 2.98
N ASP A 49 8.26 5.89 3.99
CA ASP A 49 9.27 4.85 3.82
C ASP A 49 8.57 3.58 3.31
N ARG A 50 9.21 2.90 2.38
CA ARG A 50 8.70 1.70 1.73
C ARG A 50 9.80 0.66 1.72
N ASP A 51 9.53 -0.46 2.37
CA ASP A 51 10.50 -1.52 2.56
C ASP A 51 9.88 -2.86 2.13
N TRP A 52 10.59 -3.64 1.32
CA TRP A 52 10.11 -4.96 0.94
C TRP A 52 10.20 -5.94 2.11
N LEU A 53 9.17 -6.73 2.34
CA LEU A 53 9.21 -7.87 3.26
C LEU A 53 9.37 -9.18 2.49
N PHE A 54 8.63 -9.32 1.38
CA PHE A 54 8.67 -10.49 0.49
C PHE A 54 8.43 -10.09 -0.97
N ASN A 55 9.09 -10.82 -1.89
CA ASN A 55 8.83 -10.82 -3.35
C ASN A 55 8.68 -9.42 -3.99
N GLY A 56 9.67 -8.54 -3.80
CA GLY A 56 9.60 -7.17 -4.32
C GLY A 56 9.67 -7.02 -5.84
N TYR A 57 9.26 -5.86 -6.33
CA TYR A 57 9.51 -5.44 -7.72
C TYR A 57 10.90 -4.78 -7.83
N GLU A 58 11.49 -4.83 -9.01
CA GLU A 58 12.64 -4.01 -9.36
C GLU A 58 12.23 -2.54 -9.43
N ALA A 59 13.09 -1.65 -8.96
CA ALA A 59 12.85 -0.22 -9.06
C ALA A 59 13.07 0.20 -10.52
N ASP A 60 12.09 0.86 -11.14
CA ASP A 60 12.38 1.66 -12.32
C ASP A 60 13.11 2.95 -11.91
N GLN A 61 13.79 3.58 -12.87
CA GLN A 61 14.68 4.73 -12.64
C GLN A 61 14.00 5.98 -12.07
N HIS A 62 12.67 6.02 -11.99
CA HIS A 62 11.92 7.16 -11.47
C HIS A 62 10.92 6.78 -10.37
N GLY A 63 10.76 5.48 -10.08
CA GLY A 63 9.67 4.90 -9.29
C GLY A 63 8.28 5.46 -9.63
N LEU A 64 8.13 5.89 -10.88
CA LEU A 64 6.90 6.41 -11.49
C LEU A 64 6.16 5.31 -12.26
N SER A 65 6.76 4.13 -12.42
CA SER A 65 6.13 2.96 -13.01
C SER A 65 6.04 1.84 -11.96
N ASP A 66 4.84 1.60 -11.43
CA ASP A 66 4.58 0.36 -10.70
C ASP A 66 4.62 -0.90 -11.60
N ALA A 67 4.97 -0.72 -12.88
CA ALA A 67 5.29 -1.75 -13.86
C ALA A 67 6.76 -2.25 -13.76
N GLY A 68 7.43 -2.02 -12.61
CA GLY A 68 8.74 -2.61 -12.35
C GLY A 68 8.71 -4.12 -12.60
N ARG A 69 9.75 -4.67 -13.23
CA ARG A 69 9.89 -6.11 -13.43
C ARG A 69 9.83 -6.79 -12.06
N GLN A 70 8.93 -7.76 -11.89
CA GLN A 70 8.88 -8.52 -10.63
C GLN A 70 10.22 -9.23 -10.44
N ARG A 71 10.90 -9.01 -9.31
CA ARG A 71 12.10 -9.79 -8.99
C ARG A 71 11.72 -11.26 -8.90
N ASP A 72 12.65 -12.15 -9.18
CA ASP A 72 12.42 -13.58 -9.02
C ASP A 72 11.81 -13.87 -7.64
N LYS A 73 10.61 -14.46 -7.62
CA LYS A 73 9.88 -14.74 -6.38
C LYS A 73 10.67 -15.77 -5.57
N ARG A 74 11.47 -15.31 -4.60
CA ARG A 74 12.18 -16.17 -3.64
C ARG A 74 11.22 -17.13 -2.93
N PHE A 75 9.97 -16.70 -2.71
CA PHE A 75 8.90 -17.52 -2.16
C PHE A 75 7.68 -17.49 -3.11
N PRO A 76 7.60 -18.37 -4.12
CA PRO A 76 6.63 -18.24 -5.22
C PRO A 76 5.16 -18.39 -4.80
N TRP A 77 4.91 -18.92 -3.60
CA TRP A 77 3.57 -19.09 -3.01
C TRP A 77 3.14 -17.90 -2.15
N LEU A 78 4.04 -16.95 -1.85
CA LEU A 78 3.71 -15.71 -1.16
C LEU A 78 3.46 -14.57 -2.16
N PRO A 79 2.53 -13.65 -1.86
CA PRO A 79 2.35 -12.44 -2.64
C PRO A 79 3.51 -11.47 -2.41
N SER A 80 3.52 -10.36 -3.14
CA SER A 80 4.46 -9.27 -2.87
C SER A 80 3.97 -8.49 -1.65
N ILE A 81 4.84 -8.30 -0.66
CA ILE A 81 4.50 -7.67 0.62
C ILE A 81 5.50 -6.58 0.95
N ARG A 82 5.01 -5.38 1.25
CA ARG A 82 5.77 -4.22 1.74
C ARG A 82 5.38 -3.86 3.15
N ILE A 83 6.32 -3.27 3.88
CA ILE A 83 6.04 -2.47 5.05
C ILE A 83 6.13 -1.01 4.64
N HIS A 84 5.11 -0.23 4.99
CA HIS A 84 5.14 1.22 4.83
C HIS A 84 5.23 1.87 6.20
N HIS A 85 6.12 2.84 6.36
CA HIS A 85 6.03 3.83 7.42
C HIS A 85 5.56 5.14 6.79
N ILE A 86 4.29 5.45 6.99
CA ILE A 86 3.66 6.65 6.45
C ILE A 86 3.80 7.75 7.50
N HIS A 87 4.59 8.76 7.19
CA HIS A 87 4.96 9.83 8.12
C HIS A 87 3.92 10.94 8.19
N ARG A 88 3.21 11.20 7.08
CA ARG A 88 2.19 12.25 6.95
C ARG A 88 1.06 11.85 6.03
N GLU A 89 -0.02 12.63 6.05
CA GLU A 89 -1.12 12.57 5.12
C GLU A 89 -0.72 12.87 3.67
N ASP A 90 -1.61 12.49 2.76
CA ASP A 90 -1.50 12.80 1.35
C ASP A 90 -1.68 14.33 1.16
N LEU A 91 -0.74 14.96 0.45
CA LEU A 91 -0.83 16.39 0.10
C LEU A 91 -1.51 16.62 -1.26
N ALA A 92 -1.56 15.59 -2.09
CA ALA A 92 -2.20 15.66 -3.39
C ALA A 92 -3.68 15.99 -3.21
N LYS A 93 -4.18 16.99 -3.95
CA LYS A 93 -5.60 17.40 -3.86
C LYS A 93 -6.58 16.26 -4.18
N HIS A 94 -6.19 15.37 -5.08
CA HIS A 94 -7.08 14.35 -5.64
C HIS A 94 -6.75 12.96 -5.08
N PRO A 95 -7.76 12.09 -4.89
CA PRO A 95 -7.52 10.72 -4.45
C PRO A 95 -6.82 9.93 -5.56
N HIS A 96 -6.08 8.90 -5.16
CA HIS A 96 -5.35 8.02 -6.07
C HIS A 96 -5.80 6.57 -5.92
N ASP A 97 -5.51 5.75 -6.92
CA ASP A 97 -5.70 4.31 -6.85
C ASP A 97 -4.38 3.57 -6.98
N HIS A 98 -4.47 2.23 -7.03
CA HIS A 98 -3.32 1.34 -7.14
C HIS A 98 -3.43 0.46 -8.38
N PRO A 99 -2.30 -0.01 -8.93
CA PRO A 99 -2.22 -0.74 -10.20
C PRO A 99 -2.56 -2.23 -10.11
N TRP A 100 -2.77 -2.77 -8.91
CA TRP A 100 -3.05 -4.20 -8.68
C TRP A 100 -4.54 -4.48 -8.65
N GLU A 101 -4.96 -5.66 -9.13
CA GLU A 101 -6.37 -6.12 -9.08
C GLU A 101 -6.96 -6.00 -7.66
N TRP A 102 -6.12 -6.33 -6.68
CA TRP A 102 -6.38 -6.13 -5.27
C TRP A 102 -5.10 -5.78 -4.54
N ALA A 103 -5.25 -4.98 -3.49
CA ALA A 103 -4.24 -4.73 -2.48
C ALA A 103 -4.91 -4.78 -1.10
N ARG A 104 -4.19 -5.28 -0.10
CA ARG A 104 -4.68 -5.34 1.26
C ARG A 104 -3.69 -4.68 2.20
N THR A 105 -4.22 -3.75 2.99
CA THR A 105 -3.49 -3.10 4.07
C THR A 105 -3.83 -3.78 5.39
N ILE A 106 -2.82 -3.95 6.24
CA ILE A 106 -2.97 -4.30 7.66
C ILE A 106 -2.21 -3.26 8.49
N ILE A 107 -2.85 -2.69 9.51
CA ILE A 107 -2.19 -1.71 10.38
C ILE A 107 -1.37 -2.43 11.44
N LEU A 108 -0.05 -2.23 11.44
CA LEU A 108 0.87 -2.85 12.38
C LEU A 108 1.09 -2.01 13.63
N ASP A 109 1.08 -0.68 13.48
CA ASP A 109 1.19 0.23 14.62
C ASP A 109 0.50 1.57 14.36
N ARG A 110 -0.05 2.17 15.42
CA ARG A 110 -0.83 3.43 15.43
C ARG A 110 -2.04 3.41 14.47
N TRP A 111 -2.31 4.51 13.75
CA TRP A 111 -3.54 4.71 12.97
C TRP A 111 -3.41 5.78 11.87
N TYR A 112 -4.30 5.73 10.88
CA TYR A 112 -4.57 6.82 9.93
C TYR A 112 -6.08 6.94 9.63
N ILE A 113 -6.50 8.08 9.06
CA ILE A 113 -7.85 8.28 8.52
C ILE A 113 -7.80 8.17 7.01
N GLU A 114 -8.62 7.30 6.46
CA GLU A 114 -8.78 7.10 5.03
C GLU A 114 -10.12 7.65 4.56
N LYS A 115 -10.11 8.34 3.43
CA LYS A 115 -11.31 8.69 2.67
C LYS A 115 -11.29 7.96 1.34
N ARG A 116 -12.42 7.33 1.00
CA ARG A 116 -12.65 6.72 -0.31
C ARG A 116 -13.76 7.48 -1.04
N GLU A 117 -13.69 7.48 -2.36
CA GLU A 117 -14.73 8.09 -3.20
C GLU A 117 -16.10 7.49 -2.87
N GLY A 118 -17.10 8.34 -2.61
CA GLY A 118 -18.46 7.92 -2.27
C GLY A 118 -18.65 7.28 -0.88
N GLN A 119 -17.62 7.25 -0.03
CA GLN A 119 -17.70 6.62 1.30
C GLN A 119 -17.38 7.62 2.43
N PRO A 120 -17.92 7.43 3.64
CA PRO A 120 -17.49 8.22 4.80
C PRO A 120 -16.00 7.97 5.12
N ALA A 121 -15.37 8.96 5.75
CA ALA A 121 -14.01 8.80 6.24
C ALA A 121 -13.98 7.73 7.35
N ARG A 122 -12.92 6.93 7.39
CA ARG A 122 -12.76 5.83 8.36
C ARG A 122 -11.40 5.89 9.04
N VAL A 123 -11.39 5.59 10.34
CA VAL A 123 -10.16 5.45 11.11
C VAL A 123 -9.72 3.99 11.01
N LEU A 124 -8.50 3.75 10.51
CA LEU A 124 -7.86 2.44 10.53
C LEU A 124 -6.76 2.43 11.58
N ARG A 125 -6.82 1.49 12.53
CA ARG A 125 -5.96 1.39 13.70
C ARG A 125 -5.27 0.03 13.76
N ARG A 126 -4.22 -0.09 14.57
CA ARG A 126 -3.48 -1.35 14.77
C ARG A 126 -4.42 -2.55 14.91
N GLY A 127 -4.22 -3.55 14.04
CA GLY A 127 -5.05 -4.76 13.96
C GLY A 127 -6.16 -4.69 12.92
N ASP A 128 -6.48 -3.51 12.39
CA ASP A 128 -7.43 -3.37 11.29
C ASP A 128 -6.82 -3.83 9.96
N THR A 129 -7.69 -4.28 9.07
CA THR A 129 -7.35 -4.66 7.70
C THR A 129 -8.35 -4.06 6.72
N ALA A 130 -7.87 -3.71 5.52
CA ALA A 130 -8.68 -3.11 4.48
C ALA A 130 -8.27 -3.62 3.10
N LEU A 131 -9.27 -4.02 2.31
CA LEU A 131 -9.12 -4.32 0.88
C LEU A 131 -9.25 -3.03 0.06
N LEU A 132 -8.43 -2.88 -0.96
CA LEU A 132 -8.58 -1.89 -2.01
C LEU A 132 -8.45 -2.60 -3.36
N ARG A 133 -9.40 -2.37 -4.28
CA ARG A 133 -9.38 -2.97 -5.62
C ARG A 133 -8.86 -1.99 -6.67
N PHE A 134 -8.44 -2.52 -7.82
CA PHE A 134 -8.08 -1.70 -8.96
C PHE A 134 -9.23 -0.74 -9.32
N GLY A 135 -8.91 0.55 -9.50
CA GLY A 135 -9.91 1.60 -9.78
C GLY A 135 -10.68 2.11 -8.57
N GLU A 136 -10.44 1.61 -7.36
CA GLU A 136 -10.93 2.23 -6.13
C GLU A 136 -9.97 3.34 -5.69
N TYR A 137 -10.47 4.58 -5.68
CA TYR A 137 -9.68 5.75 -5.32
C TYR A 137 -9.80 6.06 -3.84
N HIS A 138 -8.66 6.35 -3.21
CA HIS A 138 -8.57 6.71 -1.81
C HIS A 138 -7.58 7.85 -1.55
N HIS A 139 -7.67 8.38 -0.34
CA HIS A 139 -6.81 9.44 0.14
C HIS A 139 -6.59 9.26 1.65
N ILE A 140 -5.35 9.35 2.11
CA ILE A 140 -5.02 9.39 3.53
C ILE A 140 -5.15 10.84 3.98
N GLU A 141 -6.20 11.14 4.75
CA GLU A 141 -6.50 12.52 5.17
C GLU A 141 -5.71 12.95 6.41
N ARG A 142 -5.43 12.01 7.32
CA ARG A 142 -4.69 12.27 8.56
C ARG A 142 -3.92 11.05 8.99
N VAL A 143 -2.77 11.28 9.62
CA VAL A 143 -1.93 10.22 10.20
C VAL A 143 -1.68 10.51 11.68
N ALA A 144 -1.54 9.46 12.49
CA ALA A 144 -1.13 9.61 13.89
C ALA A 144 0.23 10.33 14.01
N GLU A 145 0.44 11.04 15.13
CA GLU A 145 1.74 11.64 15.42
C GLU A 145 2.86 10.59 15.39
N GLY A 146 3.98 10.96 14.74
CA GLY A 146 5.12 10.07 14.48
C GLY A 146 4.89 9.04 13.36
N GLY A 147 3.79 9.13 12.63
CA GLY A 147 3.46 8.26 11.49
C GLY A 147 2.75 6.96 11.88
N VAL A 148 2.25 6.25 10.87
CA VAL A 148 1.61 4.93 10.97
C VAL A 148 2.45 3.88 10.26
N VAL A 149 2.49 2.66 10.80
CA VAL A 149 3.17 1.54 10.14
C VAL A 149 2.15 0.54 9.64
N THR A 150 2.23 0.20 8.36
CA THR A 150 1.30 -0.73 7.70
C THR A 150 2.05 -1.83 6.98
N MET A 151 1.41 -2.98 6.85
CA MET A 151 1.80 -4.05 5.94
C MET A 151 0.88 -4.01 4.73
N PHE A 152 1.47 -3.87 3.55
CA PHE A 152 0.77 -3.73 2.28
C PHE A 152 1.04 -4.95 1.40
N ILE A 153 -0.02 -5.69 1.11
CA ILE A 153 0.01 -6.96 0.40
C ILE A 153 -0.65 -6.74 -0.95
N VAL A 154 0.01 -7.07 -2.05
CA VAL A 154 -0.51 -6.79 -3.38
C VAL A 154 -0.66 -8.05 -4.23
N GLY A 155 -1.74 -8.07 -5.00
CA GLY A 155 -2.09 -9.12 -5.94
C GLY A 155 -1.45 -8.93 -7.33
N PRO A 156 -2.02 -9.56 -8.35
CA PRO A 156 -1.59 -9.39 -9.75
C PRO A 156 -1.72 -7.94 -10.23
N TYR A 157 -0.83 -7.55 -11.14
CA TYR A 157 -0.88 -6.25 -11.80
C TYR A 157 -2.05 -6.22 -12.81
N SER A 158 -2.87 -5.18 -12.75
CA SER A 158 -4.10 -5.03 -13.56
C SER A 158 -4.04 -3.83 -14.52
N GLY A 159 -3.25 -2.80 -14.19
CA GLY A 159 -3.14 -1.61 -15.04
C GLY A 159 -2.26 -0.54 -14.41
N LYS A 160 -2.19 0.65 -15.01
CA LYS A 160 -1.43 1.78 -14.45
C LYS A 160 -2.17 2.39 -13.26
N TRP A 161 -1.46 2.98 -12.30
CA TRP A 161 -2.05 3.77 -11.21
C TRP A 161 -2.15 5.26 -11.56
N GLY A 162 -2.90 6.03 -10.77
CA GLY A 162 -2.96 7.48 -10.94
C GLY A 162 -3.99 8.17 -10.05
N PHE A 163 -4.16 9.46 -10.28
CA PHE A 163 -5.07 10.34 -9.55
C PHE A 163 -6.39 10.51 -10.29
N LYS A 164 -7.49 10.65 -9.54
CA LYS A 164 -8.82 10.95 -10.09
C LYS A 164 -9.02 12.45 -10.21
N VAL A 165 -8.88 13.00 -11.41
CA VAL A 165 -9.09 14.43 -11.70
C VAL A 165 -10.30 14.55 -12.60
N GLU A 166 -11.35 15.22 -12.13
CA GLU A 166 -12.59 15.47 -12.90
C GLU A 166 -13.16 14.20 -13.56
N GLY A 167 -13.20 13.10 -12.80
CA GLY A 167 -13.70 11.82 -13.28
C GLY A 167 -12.72 11.00 -14.14
N ARG A 168 -11.56 11.56 -14.52
CA ARG A 168 -10.53 10.89 -15.34
C ARG A 168 -9.33 10.46 -14.51
N LYS A 169 -8.66 9.40 -14.96
CA LYS A 169 -7.42 8.92 -14.36
C LYS A 169 -6.22 9.64 -14.98
N VAL A 170 -5.46 10.36 -14.16
CA VAL A 170 -4.27 11.11 -14.56
C VAL A 170 -3.03 10.43 -13.98
N GLN A 171 -2.06 10.09 -14.83
CA GLN A 171 -0.82 9.45 -14.40
C GLN A 171 0.07 10.41 -13.58
N PRO A 172 0.87 9.91 -12.63
CA PRO A 172 1.60 10.74 -11.68
C PRO A 172 2.49 11.81 -12.31
N LYS A 173 3.20 11.48 -13.40
CA LYS A 173 4.05 12.44 -14.13
C LYS A 173 3.24 13.61 -14.68
N ALA A 174 2.08 13.34 -15.28
CA ALA A 174 1.19 14.37 -15.80
C ALA A 174 0.52 15.16 -14.66
N TYR A 175 0.18 14.49 -13.57
CA TYR A 175 -0.39 15.11 -12.39
C TYR A 175 0.60 16.09 -11.75
N ALA A 176 1.86 15.70 -11.56
CA ALA A 176 2.90 16.55 -10.99
C ALA A 176 3.18 17.80 -11.85
N ALA A 177 3.12 17.67 -13.18
CA ALA A 177 3.25 18.81 -14.08
C ALA A 177 2.09 19.81 -13.95
N GLN A 178 0.88 19.33 -13.65
CA GLN A 178 -0.32 20.17 -13.49
C GLN A 178 -0.46 20.72 -12.06
N TYR A 179 0.06 20.00 -11.05
CA TYR A 179 -0.06 20.32 -9.63
C TYR A 179 1.31 20.30 -8.91
N PRO A 180 2.26 21.17 -9.30
CA PRO A 180 3.66 21.10 -8.85
C PRO A 180 3.86 21.36 -7.35
N GLU A 181 2.97 22.13 -6.73
CA GLU A 181 3.01 22.51 -5.31
C GLU A 181 2.64 21.35 -4.35
N ARG A 182 2.16 20.20 -4.88
CA ARG A 182 1.46 19.17 -4.10
C ARG A 182 1.68 17.72 -4.58
N ALA A 183 2.73 17.49 -5.38
CA ALA A 183 3.08 16.18 -5.92
C ALA A 183 4.11 15.44 -5.05
#